data_AF-A0AAD4DBB4-F1
#
_entry.id   AF-A0AAD4DBB4-F1
#
_cell.length_a   1.000
_cell.length_b   1.000
_cell.length_c   1.000
_cell.angle_alpha   90.00
_cell.angle_beta   90.00
_cell.angle_gamma   90.00
#
_symmetry.space_group_name_H-M   'P 1'
#
loop_
_entity.id
_entity.type
_entity.pdbx_description
1 polymer ?
#
loop_
_entity_poly.entity_id
_entity_poly.type
_entity_poly.pdbx_seq_one_letter_code
_entity_poly.pdbx_strand_id
1 'polypeptide(L)'
;MLRSLTQDKTKTLQVVILTPFRGPGNLPAIYCSPNEPGKIRGYVELITSEDIRGKDLDLYFRVKSFARWARHYGQSTVVYRSKEILQKNFYQFPIKHEHPGVISPGTIRFDFEQELNANTPSSVHGRRNWLTYRFAATLHRGFLQRNMVFKQDVWVFSTCVPSPRAGYLPPPHVFTGVWESYLPFTCSIPNENVQLGETVPLTIQFQPFIYSSGLFGQELVVVNAVVKMKQYTRLWHKWDVKNEKKVVIDMPVTDGWVPAKDGMQRTIMVNVPFAPRLSCTTMTQPVRKTHCLKLIMRVKTASMSDRHAKELRIEMPVNITGPRPPSDQPPAEELPPYSPAWQGGDGDSD
;
A
#
# COMPACT_ATOMS: atom_id res chain seq x y z
N MET A 1 20.29 4.83 -6.44
CA MET A 1 21.58 5.46 -6.11
C MET A 1 22.19 4.76 -4.88
N LEU A 2 22.50 3.47 -5.02
CA LEU A 2 23.25 2.66 -4.05
C LEU A 2 24.72 2.77 -4.44
N ARG A 3 25.41 3.82 -3.98
CA ARG A 3 26.87 3.90 -4.13
C ARG A 3 27.51 3.18 -2.95
N SER A 4 28.24 2.14 -3.32
CA SER A 4 29.29 1.43 -2.59
C SER A 4 29.94 2.26 -1.48
N LEU A 5 29.78 1.82 -0.24
CA LEU A 5 30.76 2.07 0.78
C LEU A 5 31.50 0.74 0.98
N THR A 6 32.80 0.78 0.65
CA THR A 6 33.81 -0.29 0.76
C THR A 6 33.61 -1.50 -0.16
N GLN A 7 33.72 -1.29 -1.48
CA GLN A 7 34.18 -2.37 -2.35
C GLN A 7 35.71 -2.32 -2.31
N ASP A 8 36.27 -3.01 -1.31
CA ASP A 8 37.70 -3.28 -1.29
C ASP A 8 37.96 -4.30 -2.41
N LYS A 9 38.93 -4.04 -3.31
CA LYS A 9 39.15 -4.91 -4.48
C LYS A 9 39.44 -6.36 -4.07
N THR A 10 39.93 -6.55 -2.85
CA THR A 10 40.32 -7.85 -2.32
C THR A 10 39.23 -8.55 -1.53
N LYS A 11 38.15 -7.87 -1.14
CA LYS A 11 37.08 -8.47 -0.33
C LYS A 11 35.73 -7.78 -0.44
N THR A 12 34.68 -8.59 -0.55
CA THR A 12 33.29 -8.15 -0.65
C THR A 12 32.41 -8.96 0.29
N LEU A 13 31.55 -8.26 1.04
CA LEU A 13 30.49 -8.87 1.84
C LEU A 13 29.15 -8.42 1.26
N GLN A 14 28.25 -9.36 0.98
CA GLN A 14 26.93 -9.04 0.46
C GLN A 14 25.82 -9.93 1.02
N VAL A 15 24.61 -9.39 1.01
CA VAL A 15 23.38 -10.12 1.33
C VAL A 15 22.52 -10.13 0.08
N VAL A 16 22.24 -11.31 -0.44
CA VAL A 16 21.43 -11.52 -1.64
C VAL A 16 20.08 -12.07 -1.24
N ILE A 17 19.02 -11.41 -1.68
CA ILE A 17 17.63 -11.85 -1.47
C ILE A 17 17.14 -12.53 -2.73
N LEU A 18 16.74 -13.79 -2.60
CA LEU A 18 16.24 -14.61 -3.69
C LEU A 18 14.75 -14.34 -3.88
N THR A 19 14.45 -13.39 -4.74
CA THR A 19 13.08 -13.10 -5.19
C THR A 19 13.10 -12.65 -6.64
N PRO A 20 12.15 -13.10 -7.48
CA PRO A 20 11.99 -12.56 -8.83
C PRO A 20 11.37 -11.16 -8.82
N PHE A 21 10.73 -10.75 -7.72
CA PHE A 21 9.97 -9.52 -7.66
C PHE A 21 10.85 -8.32 -7.31
N ARG A 22 10.49 -7.16 -7.88
CA ARG A 22 11.16 -5.88 -7.63
C ARG A 22 10.16 -4.83 -7.19
N GLY A 23 10.50 -4.15 -6.11
CA GLY A 23 9.73 -3.05 -5.56
C GLY A 23 10.32 -1.69 -5.96
N PRO A 24 9.78 -0.60 -5.37
CA PRO A 24 10.29 0.74 -5.56
C PRO A 24 11.82 0.83 -5.36
N GLY A 25 12.49 1.53 -6.28
CA GLY A 25 13.94 1.70 -6.24
C GLY A 25 14.74 0.43 -6.56
N ASN A 26 14.14 -0.54 -7.25
CA ASN A 26 14.73 -1.84 -7.59
C ASN A 26 15.11 -2.69 -6.37
N LEU A 27 14.45 -2.46 -5.24
CA LEU A 27 14.63 -3.28 -4.04
C LEU A 27 14.00 -4.67 -4.27
N PRO A 28 14.57 -5.75 -3.70
CA PRO A 28 13.91 -7.05 -3.71
C PRO A 28 12.54 -6.91 -3.03
N ALA A 29 11.50 -7.45 -3.66
CA ALA A 29 10.13 -7.39 -3.15
C ALA A 29 9.65 -8.76 -2.65
N ILE A 30 8.86 -8.73 -1.58
CA ILE A 30 8.24 -9.90 -0.96
C ILE A 30 6.77 -9.58 -0.76
N TYR A 31 5.92 -10.53 -1.11
CA TYR A 31 4.48 -10.45 -0.91
C TYR A 31 4.09 -11.35 0.27
N CYS A 32 3.20 -10.85 1.12
CA CYS A 32 2.65 -11.61 2.23
C CYS A 32 1.17 -11.33 2.41
N SER A 33 0.47 -12.30 3.01
CA SER A 33 -0.91 -12.16 3.45
C SER A 33 -1.03 -12.64 4.91
N PRO A 34 -2.17 -12.42 5.58
CA PRO A 34 -2.34 -12.88 6.97
C PRO A 34 -2.35 -14.41 7.07
N ASN A 35 -2.81 -15.09 6.01
CA ASN A 35 -2.88 -16.56 5.95
C ASN A 35 -1.56 -17.19 5.50
N GLU A 36 -0.76 -16.45 4.72
CA GLU A 36 0.51 -16.90 4.19
C GLU A 36 1.59 -15.86 4.57
N PRO A 37 2.26 -16.03 5.72
CA PRO A 37 3.31 -15.13 6.14
C PRO A 37 4.44 -15.11 5.10
N GLY A 38 4.98 -13.92 4.86
CA GLY A 38 6.04 -13.76 3.86
C GLY A 38 7.31 -14.48 4.28
N LYS A 39 7.88 -15.29 3.40
CA LYS A 39 9.18 -15.95 3.61
C LYS A 39 10.24 -15.27 2.75
N ILE A 40 11.26 -14.75 3.41
CA ILE A 40 12.41 -14.12 2.76
C ILE A 40 13.54 -15.14 2.73
N ARG A 41 13.87 -15.63 1.54
CA ARG A 41 14.99 -16.54 1.31
C ARG A 41 16.15 -15.77 0.70
N GLY A 42 17.36 -16.17 1.05
CA GLY A 42 18.55 -15.49 0.59
C GLY A 42 19.81 -16.18 1.04
N TYR A 43 20.93 -15.54 0.77
CA TYR A 43 22.21 -15.95 1.27
C TYR A 43 23.09 -14.76 1.60
N VAL A 44 24.00 -14.97 2.55
CA VAL A 44 25.09 -14.04 2.82
C VAL A 44 26.33 -14.61 2.17
N GLU A 45 27.06 -13.77 1.45
CA GLU A 45 28.26 -14.17 0.72
C GLU A 45 29.42 -13.26 1.10
N LEU A 46 30.53 -13.91 1.46
CA LEU A 46 31.83 -13.29 1.68
C LEU A 46 32.76 -13.79 0.58
N ILE A 47 33.25 -12.86 -0.23
CA ILE A 47 34.24 -13.12 -1.27
C ILE A 47 35.54 -12.46 -0.80
N THR A 48 36.63 -13.22 -0.75
CA THR A 48 37.96 -12.69 -0.43
C THR A 48 39.01 -13.27 -1.38
N SER A 49 39.92 -12.43 -1.87
CA SER A 49 41.03 -12.84 -2.75
C SER A 49 42.33 -13.09 -1.97
N GLU A 50 42.37 -12.72 -0.70
CA GLU A 50 43.53 -12.81 0.18
C GLU A 50 43.08 -13.28 1.57
N ASP A 51 44.05 -13.67 2.41
CA ASP A 51 43.79 -13.98 3.81
C ASP A 51 43.28 -12.75 4.55
N ILE A 52 42.17 -12.92 5.27
CA ILE A 52 41.61 -11.84 6.09
C ILE A 52 41.49 -12.27 7.55
N ARG A 53 41.78 -11.34 8.46
CA ARG A 53 41.54 -11.55 9.88
C ARG A 53 40.08 -11.29 10.21
N GLY A 54 39.40 -12.28 10.77
CA GLY A 54 37.98 -12.21 11.06
C GLY A 54 37.52 -13.33 11.99
N LYS A 55 36.36 -13.13 12.59
CA LYS A 55 35.61 -14.15 13.34
C LYS A 55 34.41 -14.62 12.50
N ASP A 56 33.42 -15.17 13.18
CA ASP A 56 32.12 -15.53 12.60
C ASP A 56 31.39 -14.37 11.93
N LEU A 57 30.49 -14.76 11.04
CA LEU A 57 29.62 -13.88 10.29
C LEU A 57 28.25 -13.81 10.96
N ASP A 58 27.83 -12.60 11.28
CA ASP A 58 26.54 -12.31 11.88
C ASP A 58 25.57 -11.79 10.83
N LEU A 59 24.32 -12.25 10.85
CA LEU A 59 23.22 -11.67 10.08
C LEU A 59 22.10 -11.22 11.01
N TYR A 60 21.82 -9.93 10.99
CA TYR A 60 20.70 -9.35 11.74
C TYR A 60 19.55 -9.02 10.79
N PHE A 61 18.38 -9.59 11.06
CA PHE A 61 17.13 -9.15 10.45
C PHE A 61 16.38 -8.22 11.40
N ARG A 62 15.86 -7.11 10.88
CA ARG A 62 15.08 -6.16 11.67
C ARG A 62 13.98 -5.50 10.86
N VAL A 63 12.78 -5.50 11.43
CA VAL A 63 11.64 -4.69 10.99
C VAL A 63 11.50 -3.51 11.93
N LYS A 64 11.55 -2.30 11.37
CA LYS A 64 11.54 -1.07 12.15
C LYS A 64 10.54 -0.07 11.59
N SER A 65 9.63 0.39 12.44
CA SER A 65 8.82 1.59 12.19
C SER A 65 9.51 2.80 12.85
N PHE A 66 9.57 3.91 12.12
CA PHE A 66 10.27 5.12 12.56
C PHE A 66 9.53 6.36 12.10
N ALA A 67 9.37 7.32 13.00
CA ALA A 67 8.86 8.66 12.70
C ALA A 67 9.85 9.72 13.17
N ARG A 68 10.08 10.74 12.34
CA ARG A 68 10.92 11.90 12.67
C ARG A 68 10.36 13.18 12.08
N TRP A 69 10.19 14.19 12.90
CA TRP A 69 9.86 15.54 12.46
C TRP A 69 10.50 16.58 13.38
N ALA A 70 10.50 17.83 12.93
CA ALA A 70 10.95 18.96 13.73
C ALA A 70 9.81 19.99 13.84
N ARG A 71 9.83 20.76 14.92
CA ARG A 71 8.98 21.95 15.12
C ARG A 71 9.87 23.10 15.57
N HIS A 72 9.67 24.26 14.95
CA HIS A 72 10.40 25.48 15.28
C HIS A 72 9.58 26.27 16.30
N TYR A 73 10.26 26.77 17.33
CA TYR A 73 9.71 27.60 18.39
C TYR A 73 10.63 28.82 18.55
N GLY A 74 10.34 29.90 17.82
CA GLY A 74 11.23 31.05 17.72
C GLY A 74 12.60 30.64 17.17
N GLN A 75 13.65 30.87 17.96
CA GLN A 75 15.03 30.48 17.62
C GLN A 75 15.37 29.01 17.92
N SER A 76 14.51 28.27 18.61
CA SER A 76 14.76 26.87 18.97
C SER A 76 14.07 25.89 18.01
N THR A 77 14.71 24.74 17.76
CA THR A 77 14.13 23.67 16.94
C THR A 77 14.08 22.37 17.74
N VAL A 78 12.88 21.87 18.02
CA VAL A 78 12.68 20.60 18.72
C VAL A 78 12.51 19.49 17.69
N VAL A 79 13.34 18.45 17.78
CA VAL A 79 13.29 17.29 16.88
C VAL A 79 12.66 16.11 17.62
N TYR A 80 11.50 15.69 17.15
CA TYR A 80 10.76 14.54 17.65
C TYR A 80 11.19 13.28 16.90
N ARG A 81 11.46 12.18 17.63
CA ARG A 81 11.93 10.91 17.07
C ARG A 81 11.28 9.74 17.78
N SER A 82 10.43 9.00 17.09
CA SER A 82 9.79 7.81 17.62
C SER A 82 10.19 6.58 16.83
N LYS A 83 10.41 5.46 17.52
CA LYS A 83 10.89 4.21 16.93
C LYS A 83 10.17 3.03 17.57
N GLU A 84 9.88 2.04 16.76
CA GLU A 84 9.33 0.76 17.19
C GLU A 84 10.04 -0.36 16.41
N ILE A 85 10.38 -1.45 17.09
CA ILE A 85 10.93 -2.65 16.48
C ILE A 85 9.81 -3.67 16.45
N LEU A 86 9.33 -4.02 15.26
CA LEU A 86 8.21 -4.95 15.10
C LEU A 86 8.69 -6.40 15.12
N GLN A 87 9.90 -6.64 14.63
CA GLN A 87 10.52 -7.97 14.60
C GLN A 87 12.04 -7.80 14.56
N LYS A 88 12.77 -8.70 15.23
CA LYS A 88 14.22 -8.76 15.20
C LYS A 88 14.66 -10.21 15.36
N ASN A 89 15.48 -10.67 14.44
CA ASN A 89 16.10 -12.00 14.50
C ASN A 89 17.60 -11.88 14.26
N PHE A 90 18.33 -12.88 14.74
CA PHE A 90 19.77 -12.94 14.68
C PHE A 90 20.19 -14.34 14.25
N TYR A 91 21.12 -14.39 13.31
CA TYR A 91 21.74 -15.62 12.83
C TYR A 91 23.25 -15.46 12.95
N GLN A 92 23.91 -16.47 13.49
CA GLN A 92 25.36 -16.56 13.56
C GLN A 92 25.80 -17.70 12.66
N PHE A 93 26.69 -17.40 11.72
CA PHE A 93 27.24 -18.35 10.78
C PHE A 93 28.71 -18.61 11.13
N PRO A 94 29.04 -19.80 11.64
CA PRO A 94 30.41 -20.13 11.97
C PRO A 94 31.25 -20.24 10.70
N ILE A 95 32.37 -19.53 10.65
CA ILE A 95 33.32 -19.62 9.53
C ILE A 95 34.40 -20.64 9.89
N LYS A 96 34.74 -21.53 8.95
CA LYS A 96 35.88 -22.43 9.12
C LYS A 96 37.17 -21.63 9.00
N HIS A 97 38.04 -21.77 10.00
CA HIS A 97 39.32 -21.09 10.09
C HIS A 97 40.46 -22.11 9.92
N GLU A 98 41.33 -21.92 8.93
CA GLU A 98 42.54 -22.75 8.79
C GLU A 98 43.58 -22.41 9.87
N HIS A 99 43.64 -21.14 10.26
CA HIS A 99 44.43 -20.65 11.38
C HIS A 99 43.57 -19.80 12.31
N PRO A 100 43.87 -19.74 13.63
CA PRO A 100 43.06 -18.98 14.59
C PRO A 100 42.82 -17.52 14.15
N GLY A 101 41.57 -17.21 13.82
CA GLY A 101 41.14 -15.86 13.43
C GLY A 101 41.55 -15.43 12.01
N VAL A 102 41.97 -16.37 11.16
CA VAL A 102 42.26 -16.14 9.73
C VAL A 102 41.21 -16.86 8.88
N ILE A 103 40.69 -16.18 7.87
CA ILE A 103 39.76 -16.68 6.87
C ILE A 103 40.52 -16.70 5.55
N SER A 104 40.63 -17.90 4.98
CA SER A 104 41.38 -18.14 3.74
C SER A 104 40.65 -17.56 2.52
N PRO A 105 41.36 -17.35 1.40
CA PRO A 105 40.79 -16.81 0.17
C PRO A 105 39.71 -17.73 -0.38
N GLY A 106 38.68 -17.16 -1.00
CA GLY A 106 37.59 -17.91 -1.62
C GLY A 106 36.24 -17.25 -1.44
N THR A 107 35.20 -18.02 -1.77
CA THR A 107 33.80 -17.61 -1.63
C THR A 107 33.14 -18.47 -0.56
N ILE A 108 32.70 -17.82 0.51
CA ILE A 108 31.97 -18.45 1.61
C ILE A 108 30.53 -17.98 1.54
N ARG A 109 29.60 -18.94 1.50
CA ARG A 109 28.17 -18.67 1.35
C ARG A 109 27.38 -19.38 2.45
N PHE A 110 26.45 -18.65 3.05
CA PHE A 110 25.49 -19.18 4.01
C PHE A 110 24.07 -18.82 3.59
N ASP A 111 23.24 -19.83 3.34
CA ASP A 111 21.84 -19.62 3.03
C ASP A 111 21.03 -19.31 4.31
N PHE A 112 19.96 -18.54 4.18
CA PHE A 112 19.05 -18.24 5.27
C PHE A 112 17.59 -18.19 4.79
N GLU A 113 16.69 -18.47 5.73
CA GLU A 113 15.26 -18.24 5.58
C GLU A 113 14.74 -17.42 6.77
N GLN A 114 14.02 -16.35 6.45
CA GLN A 114 13.41 -15.46 7.41
C GLN A 114 11.90 -15.36 7.17
N GLU A 115 11.11 -15.91 8.08
CA GLU A 115 9.66 -15.78 8.08
C GLU A 115 9.23 -14.46 8.74
N LEU A 116 8.31 -13.75 8.11
CA LEU A 116 7.71 -12.52 8.62
C LEU A 116 6.57 -12.85 9.58
N ASN A 117 6.38 -12.07 10.64
CA ASN A 117 5.19 -12.23 11.47
C ASN A 117 3.93 -11.95 10.63
N ALA A 118 2.84 -12.71 10.84
CA ALA A 118 1.61 -12.63 10.05
C ALA A 118 1.03 -11.19 9.93
N ASN A 119 1.15 -10.40 11.00
CA ASN A 119 0.62 -9.03 11.07
C ASN A 119 1.66 -7.95 10.72
N THR A 120 2.70 -8.32 9.97
CA THR A 120 3.71 -7.34 9.54
C THR A 120 3.09 -6.39 8.50
N PRO A 121 3.19 -5.06 8.71
CA PRO A 121 2.62 -4.08 7.79
C PRO A 121 3.49 -3.92 6.54
N SER A 122 2.90 -3.43 5.44
CA SER A 122 3.67 -3.13 4.23
C SER A 122 4.80 -2.12 4.47
N SER A 123 5.87 -2.21 3.68
CA SER A 123 6.95 -1.22 3.67
C SER A 123 6.43 0.18 3.36
N VAL A 124 6.96 1.17 4.08
CA VAL A 124 6.60 2.58 3.92
C VAL A 124 7.86 3.40 3.77
N HIS A 125 7.92 4.21 2.71
CA HIS A 125 8.94 5.24 2.55
C HIS A 125 8.28 6.61 2.41
N GLY A 126 8.47 7.45 3.43
CA GLY A 126 7.98 8.82 3.44
C GLY A 126 9.07 9.80 3.84
N ARG A 127 8.75 11.11 3.79
CA ARG A 127 9.70 12.17 4.17
C ARG A 127 10.02 12.17 5.67
N ARG A 128 9.06 11.75 6.50
CA ARG A 128 9.08 11.86 7.98
C ARG A 128 8.74 10.55 8.68
N ASN A 129 8.48 9.49 7.91
CA ASN A 129 8.11 8.19 8.43
C ASN A 129 8.64 7.10 7.50
N TRP A 130 9.05 6.00 8.10
CA TRP A 130 9.60 4.85 7.40
C TRP A 130 9.18 3.58 8.12
N LEU A 131 8.90 2.56 7.33
CA LEU A 131 8.74 1.20 7.79
C LEU A 131 9.63 0.32 6.92
N THR A 132 10.72 -0.17 7.51
CA THR A 132 11.82 -0.78 6.78
C THR A 132 12.07 -2.20 7.26
N TYR A 133 12.26 -3.10 6.30
CA TYR A 133 12.73 -4.47 6.49
C TYR A 133 14.18 -4.51 6.05
N ARG A 134 15.10 -4.77 6.97
CA ARG A 134 16.53 -4.66 6.73
C ARG A 134 17.29 -5.87 7.25
N PHE A 135 18.12 -6.43 6.38
CA PHE A 135 19.18 -7.35 6.74
C PHE A 135 20.48 -6.58 6.92
N ALA A 136 21.26 -6.92 7.93
CA ALA A 136 22.59 -6.39 8.16
C ALA A 136 23.56 -7.55 8.43
N ALA A 137 24.38 -7.88 7.44
CA ALA A 137 25.48 -8.83 7.61
C ALA A 137 26.69 -8.10 8.20
N THR A 138 27.32 -8.69 9.19
CA THR A 138 28.50 -8.14 9.87
C THR A 138 29.57 -9.22 9.97
N LEU A 139 30.72 -8.98 9.37
CA LEU A 139 31.93 -9.75 9.64
C LEU A 139 32.73 -9.03 10.72
N HIS A 140 32.86 -9.67 11.88
CA HIS A 140 33.63 -9.12 13.00
C HIS A 140 35.11 -9.27 12.72
N ARG A 141 35.82 -8.15 12.63
CA ARG A 141 37.27 -8.16 12.44
C ARG A 141 37.98 -8.00 13.78
N GLY A 142 39.22 -8.46 13.85
CA GLY A 142 40.04 -8.41 15.06
C GLY A 142 40.32 -6.99 15.55
N PHE A 143 40.97 -6.89 16.71
CA PHE A 143 41.32 -5.62 17.37
C PHE A 143 42.00 -4.65 16.39
N LEU A 144 41.58 -3.38 16.40
CA LEU A 144 41.99 -2.26 15.51
C LEU A 144 41.40 -2.23 14.08
N GLN A 145 40.75 -3.30 13.60
CA GLN A 145 40.07 -3.28 12.29
C GLN A 145 38.57 -3.00 12.43
N ARG A 146 38.01 -2.13 11.59
CA ARG A 146 36.55 -1.84 11.59
C ARG A 146 35.78 -3.07 11.09
N ASN A 147 34.69 -3.48 11.72
CA ASN A 147 33.87 -4.56 11.15
C ASN A 147 33.41 -4.25 9.71
N MET A 148 33.34 -5.27 8.86
CA MET A 148 32.69 -5.12 7.56
C MET A 148 31.20 -5.29 7.76
N VAL A 149 30.41 -4.34 7.26
CA VAL A 149 28.95 -4.36 7.44
C VAL A 149 28.30 -4.11 6.10
N PHE A 150 27.45 -5.04 5.65
CA PHE A 150 26.60 -4.86 4.48
C PHE A 150 25.14 -4.81 4.92
N LYS A 151 24.37 -3.91 4.30
CA LYS A 151 22.94 -3.72 4.61
C LYS A 151 22.11 -3.87 3.35
N GLN A 152 21.10 -4.73 3.40
CA GLN A 152 20.15 -4.95 2.32
C GLN A 152 18.74 -4.66 2.81
N ASP A 153 18.06 -3.74 2.12
CA ASP A 153 16.64 -3.45 2.37
C ASP A 153 15.75 -4.32 1.48
N VAL A 154 14.60 -4.70 2.02
CA VAL A 154 13.57 -5.47 1.33
C VAL A 154 12.28 -4.67 1.33
N TRP A 155 11.57 -4.67 0.19
CA TRP A 155 10.25 -4.10 0.11
C TRP A 155 9.19 -5.17 0.37
N VAL A 156 8.39 -5.00 1.41
CA VAL A 156 7.32 -5.94 1.75
C VAL A 156 5.97 -5.35 1.35
N PHE A 157 5.20 -6.12 0.60
CA PHE A 157 3.80 -5.88 0.30
C PHE A 157 2.95 -6.84 1.12
N SER A 158 2.32 -6.31 2.16
CA SER A 158 1.37 -7.03 3.00
C SER A 158 -0.04 -6.72 2.51
N THR A 159 -0.71 -7.74 1.96
CA THR A 159 -2.14 -7.67 1.66
C THR A 159 -2.93 -8.11 2.88
N CYS A 160 -4.12 -7.55 3.09
CA CYS A 160 -5.07 -8.06 4.10
C CYS A 160 -6.27 -8.74 3.46
N VAL A 161 -6.26 -8.92 2.13
CA VAL A 161 -7.31 -9.63 1.42
C VAL A 161 -6.90 -11.11 1.33
N PRO A 162 -7.76 -12.04 1.80
CA PRO A 162 -7.52 -13.47 1.62
C PRO A 162 -7.25 -13.84 0.15
N SER A 163 -6.50 -14.92 -0.07
CA SER A 163 -6.27 -15.45 -1.41
C SER A 163 -7.61 -15.74 -2.11
N PRO A 164 -7.75 -15.43 -3.42
CA PRO A 164 -8.97 -15.74 -4.18
C PRO A 164 -9.24 -17.25 -4.28
N ARG A 165 -8.26 -18.11 -3.94
CA ARG A 165 -8.48 -19.55 -3.73
C ARG A 165 -9.56 -19.85 -2.69
N ALA A 166 -9.85 -18.89 -1.80
CA ALA A 166 -10.90 -19.01 -0.79
C ALA A 166 -12.31 -18.66 -1.32
N GLY A 167 -12.49 -18.36 -2.61
CA GLY A 167 -13.81 -18.06 -3.21
C GLY A 167 -14.50 -16.82 -2.65
N TYR A 168 -13.80 -16.00 -1.86
CA TYR A 168 -14.38 -14.89 -1.14
C TYR A 168 -14.37 -13.60 -1.98
N LEU A 169 -15.54 -13.26 -2.53
CA LEU A 169 -15.83 -11.93 -3.04
C LEU A 169 -16.55 -11.14 -1.93
N PRO A 170 -15.89 -10.17 -1.28
CA PRO A 170 -16.59 -9.32 -0.34
C PRO A 170 -17.72 -8.56 -1.06
N PRO A 171 -18.88 -8.37 -0.42
CA PRO A 171 -19.97 -7.61 -1.02
C PRO A 171 -19.55 -6.16 -1.24
N PRO A 172 -20.10 -5.49 -2.28
CA PRO A 172 -19.85 -4.08 -2.51
C PRO A 172 -20.27 -3.26 -1.30
N HIS A 173 -19.43 -2.31 -0.91
CA HIS A 173 -19.76 -1.37 0.14
C HIS A 173 -20.58 -0.24 -0.44
N VAL A 174 -21.77 0.00 0.13
CA VAL A 174 -22.73 0.99 -0.36
C VAL A 174 -22.92 2.09 0.68
N PHE A 175 -22.64 3.33 0.28
CA PHE A 175 -22.87 4.54 1.04
C PHE A 175 -24.18 5.17 0.58
N THR A 176 -25.20 5.18 1.43
CA THR A 176 -26.51 5.76 1.12
C THR A 176 -26.73 7.07 1.88
N GLY A 177 -27.43 8.01 1.27
CA GLY A 177 -27.80 9.25 1.95
C GLY A 177 -28.89 10.01 1.21
N VAL A 178 -29.37 11.08 1.84
CA VAL A 178 -30.27 12.04 1.22
C VAL A 178 -29.60 13.40 1.29
N TRP A 179 -29.30 13.97 0.13
CA TRP A 179 -28.68 15.29 0.04
C TRP A 179 -29.74 16.38 0.18
N GLU A 180 -29.48 17.32 1.09
CA GLU A 180 -30.36 18.47 1.41
C GLU A 180 -31.82 18.05 1.70
N SER A 181 -32.02 16.82 2.17
CA SER A 181 -33.33 16.21 2.48
C SER A 181 -34.28 15.97 1.30
N TYR A 182 -33.84 16.15 0.04
CA TYR A 182 -34.70 15.98 -1.13
C TYR A 182 -34.12 15.14 -2.27
N LEU A 183 -32.81 14.84 -2.26
CA LEU A 183 -32.17 14.05 -3.33
C LEU A 183 -31.50 12.80 -2.75
N PRO A 184 -32.17 11.64 -2.78
CA PRO A 184 -31.57 10.39 -2.34
C PRO A 184 -30.47 9.96 -3.30
N PHE A 185 -29.37 9.46 -2.73
CA PHE A 185 -28.25 8.93 -3.50
C PHE A 185 -27.67 7.68 -2.84
N THR A 186 -27.06 6.84 -3.67
CA THR A 186 -26.25 5.70 -3.25
C THR A 186 -24.92 5.77 -3.99
N CYS A 187 -23.83 5.51 -3.29
CA CYS A 187 -22.47 5.50 -3.85
C CYS A 187 -21.81 4.20 -3.43
N SER A 188 -21.28 3.42 -4.37
CA SER A 188 -20.73 2.10 -4.08
C SER A 188 -19.35 1.90 -4.65
N ILE A 189 -18.56 1.12 -3.92
CA ILE A 189 -17.28 0.57 -4.35
C ILE A 189 -17.31 -0.95 -4.17
N PRO A 190 -16.62 -1.74 -5.01
CA PRO A 190 -16.62 -3.20 -4.88
C PRO A 190 -16.10 -3.69 -3.54
N ASN A 191 -15.11 -2.99 -2.97
CA ASN A 191 -14.48 -3.39 -1.72
C ASN A 191 -13.85 -2.17 -1.03
N GLU A 192 -13.93 -2.13 0.30
CA GLU A 192 -13.18 -1.15 1.11
C GLU A 192 -11.67 -1.40 1.05
N ASN A 193 -11.27 -2.66 0.83
CA ASN A 193 -9.87 -3.06 0.70
C ASN A 193 -9.44 -2.91 -0.75
N VAL A 194 -8.70 -1.85 -1.02
CA VAL A 194 -8.24 -1.46 -2.35
C VAL A 194 -6.75 -1.78 -2.48
N GLN A 195 -6.34 -2.42 -3.58
CA GLN A 195 -4.93 -2.74 -3.79
C GLN A 195 -4.17 -1.58 -4.44
N LEU A 196 -2.87 -1.48 -4.13
CA LEU A 196 -1.98 -0.57 -4.85
C LEU A 196 -1.91 -0.95 -6.34
N GLY A 197 -2.14 0.03 -7.22
CA GLY A 197 -2.11 -0.17 -8.68
C GLY A 197 -3.43 -0.61 -9.30
N GLU A 198 -4.44 -0.92 -8.48
CA GLU A 198 -5.75 -1.37 -8.96
C GLU A 198 -6.59 -0.22 -9.55
N THR A 199 -7.51 -0.56 -10.45
CA THR A 199 -8.54 0.35 -10.94
C THR A 199 -9.86 0.04 -10.23
N VAL A 200 -10.34 0.97 -9.40
CA VAL A 200 -11.55 0.79 -8.60
C VAL A 200 -12.74 1.43 -9.32
N PRO A 201 -13.79 0.67 -9.70
CA PRO A 201 -15.02 1.27 -10.19
C PRO A 201 -15.79 1.90 -9.02
N LEU A 202 -16.07 3.19 -9.12
CA LEU A 202 -16.89 3.95 -8.18
C LEU A 202 -18.24 4.25 -8.83
N THR A 203 -19.32 3.67 -8.33
CA THR A 203 -20.66 3.86 -8.91
C THR A 203 -21.48 4.79 -8.03
N ILE A 204 -21.91 5.92 -8.59
CA ILE A 204 -22.88 6.84 -7.97
C ILE A 204 -24.24 6.67 -8.65
N GLN A 205 -25.29 6.60 -7.86
CA GLN A 205 -26.66 6.55 -8.32
C GLN A 205 -27.50 7.57 -7.54
N PHE A 206 -28.26 8.39 -8.25
CA PHE A 206 -29.26 9.28 -7.71
C PHE A 206 -30.64 8.69 -7.99
N GLN A 207 -31.51 8.75 -7.01
CA GLN A 207 -32.94 8.53 -7.22
C GLN A 207 -33.59 9.85 -7.66
N PRO A 208 -34.80 9.82 -8.23
CA PRO A 208 -35.60 11.02 -8.44
C PRO A 208 -35.70 11.85 -7.16
N PHE A 209 -35.89 13.16 -7.32
CA PHE A 209 -36.22 14.04 -6.19
C PHE A 209 -37.41 13.50 -5.41
N ILE A 210 -37.43 13.67 -4.09
CA ILE A 210 -38.54 13.17 -3.25
C ILE A 210 -39.83 13.94 -3.58
N TYR A 211 -40.97 13.26 -3.67
CA TYR A 211 -42.28 13.84 -3.98
C TYR A 211 -42.64 15.08 -3.13
N SER A 212 -42.33 15.07 -1.84
CA SER A 212 -42.64 16.16 -0.90
C SER A 212 -41.73 17.39 -1.01
N SER A 213 -40.70 17.36 -1.87
CA SER A 213 -39.69 18.43 -1.94
C SER A 213 -40.08 19.63 -2.80
N GLY A 214 -41.15 19.53 -3.60
CA GLY A 214 -41.49 20.52 -4.63
C GLY A 214 -40.51 20.54 -5.83
N LEU A 215 -39.45 19.73 -5.79
CA LEU A 215 -38.49 19.53 -6.88
C LEU A 215 -38.77 18.24 -7.67
N PHE A 216 -39.81 17.49 -7.31
CA PHE A 216 -40.23 16.28 -8.00
C PHE A 216 -40.46 16.56 -9.50
N GLY A 217 -39.93 15.69 -10.36
CA GLY A 217 -40.03 15.83 -11.82
C GLY A 217 -39.05 16.85 -12.45
N GLN A 218 -38.24 17.55 -11.65
CA GLN A 218 -37.14 18.37 -12.18
C GLN A 218 -35.94 17.51 -12.57
N GLU A 219 -35.20 17.96 -13.58
CA GLU A 219 -33.97 17.30 -14.01
C GLU A 219 -32.82 17.62 -13.06
N LEU A 220 -32.13 16.58 -12.59
CA LEU A 220 -30.86 16.71 -11.89
C LEU A 220 -29.76 17.01 -12.90
N VAL A 221 -28.98 18.07 -12.66
CA VAL A 221 -27.83 18.45 -13.48
C VAL A 221 -26.58 18.47 -12.62
N VAL A 222 -25.56 17.72 -13.03
CA VAL A 222 -24.21 17.78 -12.43
C VAL A 222 -23.38 18.79 -13.20
N VAL A 223 -22.94 19.85 -12.51
CA VAL A 223 -22.12 20.92 -13.11
C VAL A 223 -20.66 20.50 -13.18
N ASN A 224 -20.15 19.92 -12.09
CA ASN A 224 -18.81 19.34 -12.06
C ASN A 224 -18.72 18.23 -11.02
N ALA A 225 -17.76 17.33 -11.22
CA ALA A 225 -17.44 16.29 -10.27
C ALA A 225 -15.93 16.10 -10.19
N VAL A 226 -15.42 15.79 -9.01
CA VAL A 226 -14.01 15.50 -8.75
C VAL A 226 -13.90 14.34 -7.79
N VAL A 227 -13.09 13.35 -8.15
CA VAL A 227 -12.71 12.24 -7.27
C VAL A 227 -11.34 12.53 -6.66
N LYS A 228 -11.23 12.43 -5.34
CA LYS A 228 -9.96 12.62 -4.62
C LYS A 228 -9.64 11.42 -3.75
N MET A 229 -8.40 10.93 -3.82
CA MET A 229 -7.86 9.99 -2.83
C MET A 229 -7.00 10.75 -1.85
N LYS A 230 -7.39 10.76 -0.58
CA LYS A 230 -6.65 11.42 0.50
C LYS A 230 -5.95 10.38 1.35
N GLN A 231 -4.66 10.58 1.61
CA GLN A 231 -3.89 9.84 2.60
C GLN A 231 -3.65 10.75 3.81
N TYR A 232 -4.06 10.28 4.98
CA TYR A 232 -3.78 10.92 6.26
C TYR A 232 -2.64 10.16 6.93
N THR A 233 -1.68 10.88 7.48
CA THR A 233 -0.56 10.30 8.21
C THR A 233 -0.50 10.96 9.58
N ARG A 234 -0.58 10.14 10.63
CA ARG A 234 -0.46 10.57 12.02
C ARG A 234 0.82 9.98 12.60
N LEU A 235 1.71 10.86 13.05
CA LEU A 235 2.99 10.50 13.65
C LEU A 235 2.94 10.77 15.15
N TRP A 236 3.39 9.81 15.95
CA TRP A 236 3.32 9.86 17.40
C TRP A 236 4.70 9.89 18.04
N HIS A 237 4.86 10.73 19.07
CA HIS A 237 6.05 10.77 19.91
C HIS A 237 5.62 11.16 21.33
N LYS A 238 5.54 10.17 22.24
CA LYS A 238 4.97 10.36 23.58
C LYS A 238 3.56 10.98 23.45
N TRP A 239 3.36 12.18 23.97
CA TRP A 239 2.09 12.92 23.93
C TRP A 239 1.95 13.80 22.68
N ASP A 240 3.03 14.01 21.93
CA ASP A 240 3.03 14.84 20.74
C ASP A 240 2.55 14.07 19.51
N VAL A 241 1.69 14.74 18.74
CA VAL A 241 1.11 14.21 17.51
C VAL A 241 1.37 15.18 16.37
N LYS A 242 1.85 14.65 15.25
CA LYS A 242 1.88 15.37 13.98
C LYS A 242 0.92 14.73 13.00
N ASN A 243 -0.02 15.52 12.51
CA ASN A 243 -0.93 15.14 11.44
C ASN A 243 -0.44 15.70 10.11
N GLU A 244 -0.49 14.88 9.07
CA GLU A 244 -0.18 15.25 7.70
C GLU A 244 -1.28 14.73 6.79
N LYS A 245 -1.60 15.51 5.77
CA LYS A 245 -2.60 15.19 4.76
C LYS A 245 -1.95 15.32 3.41
N LYS A 246 -2.15 14.30 2.57
CA LYS A 246 -1.69 14.28 1.18
C LYS A 246 -2.87 13.93 0.29
N VAL A 247 -3.14 14.76 -0.71
CA VAL A 247 -4.01 14.38 -1.83
C VAL A 247 -3.15 13.61 -2.81
N VAL A 248 -3.50 12.36 -3.07
CA VAL A 248 -2.71 11.44 -3.91
C VAL A 248 -3.28 11.33 -5.32
N ILE A 249 -4.61 11.36 -5.41
CA ILE A 249 -5.40 11.46 -6.65
C ILE A 249 -6.26 12.72 -6.52
N ASP A 250 -6.29 13.51 -7.60
CA ASP A 250 -7.21 14.63 -7.79
C ASP A 250 -7.65 14.55 -9.25
N MET A 251 -8.80 13.90 -9.50
CA MET A 251 -9.26 13.51 -10.82
C MET A 251 -10.58 14.21 -11.13
N PRO A 252 -10.61 15.23 -12.01
CA PRO A 252 -11.86 15.80 -12.49
C PRO A 252 -12.62 14.78 -13.33
N VAL A 253 -13.94 14.79 -13.21
CA VAL A 253 -14.86 13.92 -13.97
C VAL A 253 -15.79 14.85 -14.75
N THR A 254 -15.37 15.20 -15.96
CA THR A 254 -16.05 16.19 -16.80
C THR A 254 -17.16 15.59 -17.66
N ASP A 255 -17.06 14.31 -18.00
CA ASP A 255 -17.87 13.72 -19.07
C ASP A 255 -18.85 12.64 -18.58
N GLY A 256 -19.97 12.51 -19.30
CA GLY A 256 -20.96 11.45 -19.11
C GLY A 256 -21.99 11.72 -18.00
N TRP A 257 -22.18 12.99 -17.64
CA TRP A 257 -23.30 13.42 -16.82
C TRP A 257 -24.46 13.84 -17.73
N VAL A 258 -25.49 12.99 -17.82
CA VAL A 258 -26.69 13.29 -18.61
C VAL A 258 -27.79 13.76 -17.65
N PRO A 259 -28.39 14.94 -17.87
CA PRO A 259 -29.53 15.39 -17.08
C PRO A 259 -30.65 14.38 -17.11
N ALA A 260 -31.22 14.07 -15.94
CA ALA A 260 -32.26 13.05 -15.84
C ALA A 260 -33.31 13.41 -14.78
N LYS A 261 -34.58 13.08 -15.07
CA LYS A 261 -35.73 13.23 -14.16
C LYS A 261 -35.91 12.01 -13.27
N ASP A 262 -35.68 10.82 -13.83
CA ASP A 262 -35.96 9.53 -13.18
C ASP A 262 -34.77 8.97 -12.39
N GLY A 263 -33.83 9.83 -12.02
CA GLY A 263 -32.57 9.44 -11.41
C GLY A 263 -31.45 9.26 -12.43
N MET A 264 -30.23 9.10 -11.93
CA MET A 264 -29.02 9.07 -12.74
C MET A 264 -28.03 8.07 -12.15
N GLN A 265 -27.41 7.23 -12.97
CA GLN A 265 -26.35 6.32 -12.54
C GLN A 265 -25.08 6.55 -13.36
N ARG A 266 -23.93 6.56 -12.68
CA ARG A 266 -22.62 6.71 -13.31
C ARG A 266 -21.56 5.90 -12.59
N THR A 267 -20.76 5.17 -13.35
CA THR A 267 -19.55 4.49 -12.85
C THR A 267 -18.30 5.23 -13.30
N ILE A 268 -17.41 5.52 -12.36
CA ILE A 268 -16.16 6.25 -12.53
C ILE A 268 -15.01 5.30 -12.22
N MET A 269 -14.11 5.07 -13.19
CA MET A 269 -12.95 4.22 -12.97
C MET A 269 -11.82 5.02 -12.30
N VAL A 270 -11.42 4.62 -11.09
CA VAL A 270 -10.42 5.32 -10.29
C VAL A 270 -9.11 4.54 -10.25
N ASN A 271 -8.07 5.05 -10.91
CA ASN A 271 -6.75 4.41 -10.95
C ASN A 271 -5.96 4.69 -9.67
N VAL A 272 -5.74 3.66 -8.86
CA VAL A 272 -5.03 3.77 -7.58
C VAL A 272 -3.52 3.70 -7.82
N PRO A 273 -2.74 4.73 -7.45
CA PRO A 273 -1.32 4.75 -7.74
C PRO A 273 -0.54 3.73 -6.90
N PHE A 274 0.55 3.24 -7.48
CA PHE A 274 1.45 2.30 -6.82
C PHE A 274 2.35 2.96 -5.75
N ALA A 275 3.05 2.13 -4.98
CA ALA A 275 4.13 2.58 -4.11
C ALA A 275 5.28 3.17 -4.95
N PRO A 276 6.01 4.20 -4.46
CA PRO A 276 5.89 4.86 -3.16
C PRO A 276 4.94 6.07 -3.17
N ARG A 277 4.22 6.33 -4.26
CA ARG A 277 3.33 7.51 -4.39
C ARG A 277 2.16 7.44 -3.40
N LEU A 278 1.62 6.24 -3.22
CA LEU A 278 0.66 5.87 -2.18
C LEU A 278 1.30 4.83 -1.26
N SER A 279 1.07 4.94 0.04
CA SER A 279 1.46 3.90 1.00
C SER A 279 0.23 3.10 1.40
N CYS A 280 0.40 1.82 1.74
CA CYS A 280 -0.66 1.02 2.34
C CYS A 280 -1.13 1.62 3.68
N THR A 281 -2.33 1.24 4.09
CA THR A 281 -2.82 1.42 5.45
C THR A 281 -1.83 0.76 6.40
N THR A 282 -1.48 1.45 7.49
CA THR A 282 -0.46 0.97 8.43
C THR A 282 -0.76 1.48 9.81
N MET A 283 -0.81 0.58 10.78
CA MET A 283 -1.07 0.90 12.18
C MET A 283 0.10 0.43 13.03
N THR A 284 1.05 1.33 13.29
CA THR A 284 2.16 1.10 14.23
C THR A 284 2.12 2.16 15.32
N GLN A 285 2.87 1.97 16.41
CA GLN A 285 2.94 2.97 17.47
C GLN A 285 3.41 4.34 16.96
N PRO A 286 4.52 4.48 16.21
CA PRO A 286 5.02 5.78 15.77
C PRO A 286 4.30 6.33 14.53
N VAL A 287 3.67 5.47 13.72
CA VAL A 287 3.10 5.84 12.41
C VAL A 287 1.74 5.19 12.21
N ARG A 288 0.73 6.01 11.95
CA ARG A 288 -0.59 5.58 11.45
C ARG A 288 -0.88 6.21 10.10
N LYS A 289 -1.26 5.40 9.12
CA LYS A 289 -1.73 5.84 7.81
C LYS A 289 -3.14 5.33 7.54
N THR A 290 -4.01 6.24 7.14
CA THR A 290 -5.40 5.95 6.75
C THR A 290 -5.75 6.68 5.47
N HIS A 291 -6.79 6.21 4.79
CA HIS A 291 -7.14 6.66 3.45
C HIS A 291 -8.62 6.91 3.32
N CYS A 292 -8.97 7.81 2.41
CA CYS A 292 -10.35 8.15 2.12
C CYS A 292 -10.48 8.51 0.65
N LEU A 293 -11.34 7.79 -0.05
CA LEU A 293 -11.81 8.14 -1.38
C LEU A 293 -12.97 9.14 -1.22
N LYS A 294 -12.91 10.26 -1.92
CA LYS A 294 -13.93 11.31 -1.83
C LYS A 294 -14.48 11.62 -3.21
N LEU A 295 -15.79 11.61 -3.33
CA LEU A 295 -16.50 12.15 -4.49
C LEU A 295 -17.07 13.51 -4.09
N ILE A 296 -16.69 14.55 -4.80
CA ILE A 296 -17.17 15.91 -4.60
C ILE A 296 -17.86 16.34 -5.88
N MET A 297 -19.13 16.70 -5.80
CA MET A 297 -19.94 17.07 -6.96
C MET A 297 -20.62 18.41 -6.70
N ARG A 298 -20.78 19.25 -7.73
CA ARG A 298 -21.74 20.35 -7.70
C ARG A 298 -22.96 19.98 -8.50
N VAL A 299 -24.11 20.02 -7.86
CA VAL A 299 -25.38 19.61 -8.45
C VAL A 299 -26.39 20.75 -8.35
N LYS A 300 -27.30 20.78 -9.31
CA LYS A 300 -28.40 21.75 -9.39
C LYS A 300 -29.59 21.10 -10.09
N THR A 301 -30.73 21.78 -10.11
CA THR A 301 -31.81 21.43 -11.03
C THR A 301 -31.67 22.19 -12.35
N ALA A 302 -32.31 21.71 -13.42
CA ALA A 302 -32.30 22.40 -14.72
C ALA A 302 -32.88 23.83 -14.68
N SER A 303 -33.82 24.11 -13.77
CA SER A 303 -34.41 25.44 -13.57
C SER A 303 -33.47 26.42 -12.86
N MET A 304 -32.37 25.94 -12.27
CA MET A 304 -31.42 26.76 -11.50
C MET A 304 -30.21 27.19 -12.35
N SER A 305 -29.74 28.41 -12.11
CA SER A 305 -28.46 28.87 -12.64
C SER A 305 -27.27 28.15 -11.98
N ASP A 306 -26.13 28.09 -12.66
CA ASP A 306 -24.90 27.45 -12.14
C ASP A 306 -24.36 28.11 -10.86
N ARG A 307 -24.70 29.39 -10.63
CA ARG A 307 -24.36 30.11 -9.39
C ARG A 307 -25.07 29.50 -8.18
N HIS A 308 -26.23 28.89 -8.38
CA HIS A 308 -27.00 28.22 -7.33
C HIS A 308 -26.66 26.74 -7.17
N ALA A 309 -25.71 26.20 -7.96
CA ALA A 309 -25.27 24.82 -7.81
C ALA A 309 -24.58 24.62 -6.46
N LYS A 310 -25.12 23.70 -5.66
CA LYS A 310 -24.63 23.38 -4.31
C LYS A 310 -23.75 22.13 -4.36
N GLU A 311 -22.94 21.95 -3.32
CA GLU A 311 -21.94 20.88 -3.25
C GLU A 311 -22.44 19.65 -2.49
N LEU A 312 -22.29 18.47 -3.10
CA LEU A 312 -22.45 17.15 -2.48
C LEU A 312 -21.06 16.55 -2.24
N ARG A 313 -20.80 16.12 -1.00
CA ARG A 313 -19.56 15.45 -0.59
C ARG A 313 -19.88 14.05 -0.08
N ILE A 314 -19.26 13.05 -0.68
CA ILE A 314 -19.34 11.66 -0.23
C ILE A 314 -17.93 11.23 0.16
N GLU A 315 -17.75 10.83 1.41
CA GLU A 315 -16.47 10.40 1.97
C GLU A 315 -16.50 8.90 2.27
N MET A 316 -15.64 8.15 1.62
CA MET A 316 -15.60 6.69 1.68
C MET A 316 -14.27 6.29 2.31
N PRO A 317 -14.24 5.83 3.57
CA PRO A 317 -13.03 5.27 4.16
C PRO A 317 -12.63 4.02 3.37
N VAL A 318 -11.36 3.90 3.05
CA VAL A 318 -10.81 2.74 2.31
C VAL A 318 -9.51 2.28 2.97
N ASN A 319 -9.26 0.99 2.90
CA ASN A 319 -8.01 0.37 3.33
C ASN A 319 -7.14 0.09 2.11
N ILE A 320 -6.00 0.77 2.02
CA ILE A 320 -5.05 0.50 0.94
C ILE A 320 -4.14 -0.67 1.35
N THR A 321 -4.04 -1.69 0.50
CA THR A 321 -3.31 -2.92 0.79
C THR A 321 -2.20 -3.16 -0.22
N GLY A 322 -1.24 -4.03 0.12
CA GLY A 322 -0.25 -4.49 -0.84
C GLY A 322 -0.93 -5.14 -2.05
N PRO A 323 -0.37 -4.99 -3.26
CA PRO A 323 -0.86 -5.71 -4.43
C PRO A 323 -0.67 -7.20 -4.21
N ARG A 324 -1.48 -8.02 -4.90
CA ARG A 324 -1.19 -9.46 -5.00
C ARG A 324 0.02 -9.70 -5.89
N PRO A 325 0.78 -10.79 -5.68
CA PRO A 325 1.80 -11.18 -6.64
C PRO A 325 1.12 -11.48 -8.00
N PRO A 326 1.78 -11.19 -9.13
CA PRO A 326 1.21 -11.37 -10.46
C PRO A 326 0.70 -12.78 -10.75
N SER A 327 1.32 -13.81 -10.15
CA SER A 327 0.93 -15.22 -10.33
C SER A 327 -0.39 -15.61 -9.64
N ASP A 328 -0.87 -14.81 -8.68
CA ASP A 328 -2.11 -15.06 -7.94
C ASP A 328 -3.26 -14.17 -8.42
N GLN A 329 -3.06 -13.39 -9.47
CA GLN A 329 -4.18 -12.71 -10.14
C GLN A 329 -5.01 -13.77 -10.87
N PRO A 330 -6.34 -13.80 -10.68
CA PRO A 330 -7.18 -14.63 -11.52
C PRO A 330 -6.93 -14.25 -12.98
N PRO A 331 -6.86 -15.21 -13.91
CA PRO A 331 -6.84 -14.88 -15.33
C PRO A 331 -7.99 -13.94 -15.63
N ALA A 332 -7.72 -12.89 -16.42
CA ALA A 332 -8.72 -11.89 -16.77
C ALA A 332 -9.96 -12.58 -17.36
N GLU A 333 -11.08 -12.48 -16.64
CA GLU A 333 -12.47 -12.77 -17.05
C GLU A 333 -12.66 -13.92 -18.06
N GLU A 334 -12.83 -15.16 -17.58
CA GLU A 334 -13.88 -15.97 -18.17
C GLU A 334 -15.20 -15.34 -17.73
N LEU A 335 -15.79 -14.53 -18.62
CA LEU A 335 -17.15 -14.03 -18.46
C LEU A 335 -18.05 -15.22 -18.09
N PRO A 336 -19.01 -15.05 -17.14
CA PRO A 336 -19.99 -16.10 -16.91
C PRO A 336 -20.65 -16.44 -18.25
N PRO A 337 -20.83 -17.74 -18.59
CA PRO A 337 -21.50 -18.11 -19.82
C PRO A 337 -22.84 -17.39 -19.85
N TYR A 338 -23.10 -16.74 -20.99
CA TYR A 338 -24.36 -16.07 -21.30
C TYR A 338 -25.52 -16.93 -20.81
N SER A 339 -26.26 -16.48 -19.80
CA SER A 339 -27.59 -17.05 -19.53
C SER A 339 -28.51 -16.46 -20.58
N PRO A 340 -29.04 -17.23 -21.55
CA PRO A 340 -30.11 -16.73 -22.38
C PRO A 340 -31.35 -16.59 -21.50
N ALA A 341 -31.65 -15.37 -21.07
CA ALA A 341 -33.04 -15.02 -20.82
C ALA A 341 -33.76 -15.06 -22.18
N TRP A 342 -35.02 -15.49 -22.17
CA TRP A 342 -35.95 -15.67 -23.30
C TRP A 342 -36.01 -17.08 -23.91
N GLN A 343 -36.77 -17.96 -23.27
CA GLN A 343 -37.79 -18.73 -23.98
C GLN A 343 -39.14 -18.10 -23.65
N GLY A 344 -39.55 -17.15 -24.49
CA GLY A 344 -40.94 -16.78 -24.61
C GLY A 344 -41.54 -17.54 -25.78
N GLY A 345 -42.70 -18.16 -25.55
CA GLY A 345 -43.76 -18.32 -26.55
C GLY A 345 -43.74 -19.59 -27.40
N ASP A 346 -44.96 -20.13 -27.52
CA ASP A 346 -45.48 -21.10 -28.51
C ASP A 346 -45.39 -22.57 -28.04
N GLY A 347 -46.47 -23.33 -27.93
CA GLY A 347 -47.87 -23.16 -28.32
C GLY A 347 -48.58 -24.51 -28.11
N ASP A 348 -49.91 -24.47 -28.08
CA ASP A 348 -50.90 -25.56 -27.99
C ASP A 348 -50.47 -27.00 -28.33
N SER A 349 -50.91 -27.96 -27.51
CA SER A 349 -51.84 -29.05 -27.90
C SER A 349 -51.92 -30.16 -26.84
N ASP A 350 -53.01 -30.19 -26.04
CA ASP A 350 -54.02 -31.27 -25.97
C ASP A 350 -55.01 -31.03 -24.81
#